data_AF-A0A166V894-F1
#
_entry.id   AF-A0A166V894-F1
#
_cell.length_a   1.000
_cell.length_b   1.000
_cell.length_c   1.000
_cell.angle_alpha   90.00
_cell.angle_beta   90.00
_cell.angle_gamma   90.00
#
_symmetry.space_group_name_H-M   'P 1'
#
loop_
_entity.id
_entity.type
_entity.pdbx_description
1 polymer ?
#
loop_
_entity_poly.entity_id
_entity_poly.type
_entity_poly.pdbx_seq_one_letter_code
_entity_poly.pdbx_strand_id
1 'polypeptide(L)'
;MLLSQLTRDIVEYAPLVRHASALAGVWPTVWIWIRLLRGQVGAASKRPSTAKKTTYTVLVQALLFFLGHVRPGIGLRPPDSALTQLCTLVKKTDGVLQMMATFWIEEAKNEKATMGFPASGLLSDSLSPARAEVEPLVIAGCGGSAKKVAKLALRRIARNLRWVRQQNAASLYDDSGESMAESYYYQLREDVENIHETMDQPSSALHGAFSAQPGFLPLFVDVLRQLLDYPTPQNGLICIVMHTVIIRIQHAQRPYAGIQKLLKTPLFDVVARAGTVASLALSPFSDYCNLLFHVLGVFCVYRRVLSGISRGFRVTNIPCFKDRKDLPISASLCNFKSRANSLVEAYKNYKDALPPVFCCANIQCDRTDHEGTLYRCSGCNLALYCSTDCQKREWRGPHKILCSAMNKAAKGKPRRTAVACTAHTGIDVVLQFCSLYPAPIFDGLRISLRMISSTKSPLLLVPQLPSAVSHLFWC
;
A
#
# COMPACT_ATOMS: atom_id res chain seq x y z
N MET A 1 -37.80 -15.87 14.74
CA MET A 1 -38.58 -15.58 13.51
C MET A 1 -38.65 -14.09 13.20
N LEU A 2 -39.26 -13.25 14.04
CA LEU A 2 -39.39 -11.79 13.78
C LEU A 2 -38.08 -11.10 13.43
N LEU A 3 -36.99 -11.30 14.18
CA LEU A 3 -35.68 -10.71 13.83
C LEU A 3 -35.08 -11.27 12.54
N SER A 4 -35.33 -12.53 12.21
CA SER A 4 -34.85 -13.13 10.96
C SER A 4 -35.66 -12.64 9.76
N GLN A 5 -36.96 -12.41 9.95
CA GLN A 5 -37.82 -11.78 8.95
C GLN A 5 -37.43 -10.32 8.78
N LEU A 6 -37.28 -9.58 9.89
CA LEU A 6 -36.74 -8.23 9.91
C LEU A 6 -35.38 -8.17 9.21
N THR A 7 -34.49 -9.15 9.37
CA THR A 7 -33.18 -9.15 8.70
C THR A 7 -33.30 -9.41 7.20
N ARG A 8 -34.22 -10.26 6.76
CA ARG A 8 -34.53 -10.44 5.33
C ARG A 8 -35.17 -9.19 4.74
N ASP A 9 -36.13 -8.59 5.44
CA ASP A 9 -36.78 -7.34 5.04
C ASP A 9 -35.82 -6.15 5.12
N ILE A 10 -34.82 -6.20 6.02
CA ILE A 10 -33.68 -5.29 6.10
C ILE A 10 -32.87 -5.40 4.81
N VAL A 11 -32.65 -6.58 4.22
CA VAL A 11 -31.95 -6.67 2.93
C VAL A 11 -32.70 -5.92 1.80
N GLU A 12 -34.03 -5.82 1.90
CA GLU A 12 -34.87 -5.07 0.96
C GLU A 12 -35.13 -3.59 1.35
N TYR A 13 -34.54 -3.12 2.48
CA TYR A 13 -34.41 -1.76 3.08
C TYR A 13 -35.53 -0.71 2.94
N ALA A 14 -36.18 -0.55 1.80
CA ALA A 14 -37.13 0.53 1.49
C ALA A 14 -38.36 0.58 2.44
N PRO A 15 -38.96 -0.54 2.88
CA PRO A 15 -40.08 -0.49 3.83
C PRO A 15 -39.64 -0.02 5.23
N LEU A 16 -38.45 -0.40 5.68
CA LEU A 16 -37.95 -0.10 7.03
C LEU A 16 -37.63 1.37 7.25
N VAL A 17 -37.16 2.07 6.21
CA VAL A 17 -36.93 3.52 6.29
C VAL A 17 -38.21 4.27 6.68
N ARG A 18 -39.38 3.81 6.20
CA ARG A 18 -40.69 4.39 6.54
C ARG A 18 -41.08 4.19 8.02
N HIS A 19 -40.47 3.21 8.69
CA HIS A 19 -40.70 2.89 10.08
C HIS A 19 -39.61 3.42 11.03
N ALA A 20 -38.61 4.15 10.54
CA ALA A 20 -37.49 4.61 11.35
C ALA A 20 -37.93 5.43 12.58
N SER A 21 -38.94 6.29 12.44
CA SER A 21 -39.51 7.06 13.57
C SER A 21 -40.16 6.17 14.62
N ALA A 22 -40.91 5.14 14.20
CA ALA A 22 -41.52 4.19 15.12
C ALA A 22 -40.45 3.34 15.83
N LEU A 23 -39.41 2.91 15.10
CA LEU A 23 -38.27 2.18 15.64
C LEU A 23 -37.50 3.00 16.67
N ALA A 24 -37.35 4.31 16.46
CA ALA A 24 -36.72 5.20 17.44
C ALA A 24 -37.50 5.22 18.77
N GLY A 25 -38.84 5.21 18.71
CA GLY A 25 -39.70 5.14 19.90
C GLY A 25 -39.57 3.84 20.69
N VAL A 26 -39.32 2.71 20.01
CA VAL A 26 -39.18 1.38 20.65
C VAL A 26 -37.73 0.91 20.84
N TRP A 27 -36.75 1.74 20.48
CA TRP A 27 -35.34 1.38 20.51
C TRP A 27 -34.84 0.85 21.87
N PRO A 28 -35.20 1.42 23.04
CA PRO A 28 -34.78 0.86 24.33
C PRO A 28 -35.18 -0.61 24.51
N THR A 29 -36.39 -0.98 24.08
CA THR A 29 -36.87 -2.36 24.10
C THR A 29 -36.08 -3.23 23.13
N VAL A 30 -35.86 -2.76 21.89
CA VAL A 30 -35.03 -3.46 20.89
C VAL A 30 -33.62 -3.73 21.43
N TRP A 31 -33.01 -2.75 22.11
CA TRP A 31 -31.69 -2.88 22.69
C TRP A 31 -31.62 -3.94 23.80
N ILE A 32 -32.63 -4.00 24.69
CA ILE A 32 -32.73 -5.06 25.71
C ILE A 32 -32.73 -6.44 25.06
N TRP A 33 -33.51 -6.63 24.00
CA TRP A 33 -33.55 -7.90 23.26
C TRP A 33 -32.22 -8.25 22.59
N ILE A 34 -31.55 -7.28 21.96
CA ILE A 34 -30.22 -7.49 21.37
C ILE A 34 -29.22 -7.96 22.45
N ARG A 35 -29.23 -7.35 23.64
CA ARG A 35 -28.37 -7.76 24.77
C ARG A 35 -28.69 -9.18 25.25
N LEU A 36 -29.96 -9.52 25.42
CA LEU A 36 -30.39 -10.86 25.83
C LEU A 36 -29.95 -11.93 24.82
N LEU A 37 -30.18 -11.68 23.54
CA LEU A 37 -29.80 -12.58 22.46
C LEU A 37 -28.29 -12.75 22.35
N ARG A 38 -27.51 -11.68 22.54
CA ARG A 38 -26.04 -11.78 22.65
C ARG A 38 -25.64 -12.71 23.78
N GLY A 39 -26.27 -12.60 24.95
CA GLY A 39 -26.01 -13.48 26.10
C GLY A 39 -26.22 -14.96 25.75
N GLN A 40 -27.26 -15.27 24.98
CA GLN A 40 -27.55 -16.63 24.53
C GLN A 40 -26.51 -17.16 23.51
N VAL A 41 -26.00 -16.30 22.62
CA VAL A 41 -24.97 -16.68 21.66
C VAL A 41 -23.62 -16.94 22.35
N GLY A 42 -23.29 -16.17 23.39
CA GLY A 42 -22.04 -16.28 24.15
C GLY A 42 -21.93 -17.53 25.04
N ALA A 43 -23.04 -18.17 25.40
CA ALA A 43 -23.02 -19.40 26.20
C ALA A 43 -22.32 -20.54 25.45
N ALA A 44 -21.14 -20.91 25.96
CA ALA A 44 -20.11 -21.72 25.32
C ALA A 44 -20.60 -23.10 24.88
N SER A 45 -20.94 -23.25 23.60
CA SER A 45 -20.89 -24.55 22.94
C SER A 45 -19.59 -24.64 22.15
N LYS A 46 -18.86 -25.76 22.29
CA LYS A 46 -17.63 -26.04 21.54
C LYS A 46 -17.86 -26.09 20.02
N ARG A 47 -19.12 -26.27 19.58
CA ARG A 47 -19.55 -26.15 18.18
C ARG A 47 -20.80 -25.27 18.11
N PRO A 48 -20.74 -24.09 17.46
CA PRO A 48 -21.94 -23.32 17.21
C PRO A 48 -22.84 -24.11 16.27
N SER A 49 -24.10 -24.29 16.66
CA SER A 49 -25.12 -24.80 15.74
C SER A 49 -25.36 -23.78 14.62
N THR A 50 -25.89 -24.22 13.48
CA THR A 50 -26.31 -23.33 12.39
C THR A 50 -27.21 -22.20 12.90
N ALA A 51 -28.12 -22.51 13.82
CA ALA A 51 -29.00 -21.52 14.46
C ALA A 51 -28.23 -20.43 15.24
N LYS A 52 -27.15 -20.80 15.96
CA LYS A 52 -26.30 -19.82 16.66
C LYS A 52 -25.57 -18.90 15.68
N LYS A 53 -25.06 -19.46 14.56
CA LYS A 53 -24.42 -18.67 13.50
C LYS A 53 -25.40 -17.67 12.88
N THR A 54 -26.60 -18.13 12.52
CA THR A 54 -27.65 -17.26 11.96
C THR A 54 -28.05 -16.17 12.93
N THR A 55 -28.27 -16.51 14.22
CA THR A 55 -28.61 -15.53 15.25
C THR A 55 -27.52 -14.48 15.40
N TYR A 56 -26.25 -14.89 15.44
CA TYR A 56 -25.12 -13.98 15.51
C TYR A 56 -25.06 -13.03 14.31
N THR A 57 -25.15 -13.56 13.09
CA THR A 57 -25.16 -12.74 11.86
C THR A 57 -26.29 -11.73 11.87
N VAL A 58 -27.51 -12.15 12.24
CA VAL A 58 -28.69 -11.29 12.35
C VAL A 58 -28.46 -10.15 13.34
N LEU A 59 -27.91 -10.43 14.52
CA LEU A 59 -27.64 -9.40 15.53
C LEU A 59 -26.65 -8.36 15.03
N VAL A 60 -25.55 -8.82 14.40
CA VAL A 60 -24.50 -7.92 13.89
C VAL A 60 -25.03 -7.07 12.75
N GLN A 61 -25.75 -7.66 11.79
CA GLN A 61 -26.32 -6.92 10.66
C GLN A 61 -27.39 -5.92 11.10
N ALA A 62 -28.25 -6.29 12.06
CA ALA A 62 -29.22 -5.36 12.62
C ALA A 62 -28.53 -4.15 13.27
N LEU A 63 -27.48 -4.37 14.08
CA LEU A 63 -26.73 -3.27 14.69
C LEU A 63 -25.99 -2.40 13.66
N LEU A 64 -25.39 -3.00 12.63
CA LEU A 64 -24.78 -2.25 11.53
C LEU A 64 -25.81 -1.36 10.84
N PHE A 65 -26.98 -1.90 10.52
CA PHE A 65 -28.09 -1.13 9.94
C PHE A 65 -28.50 0.03 10.84
N PHE A 66 -28.75 -0.23 12.13
CA PHE A 66 -29.13 0.81 13.08
C PHE A 66 -28.06 1.87 13.32
N LEU A 67 -26.80 1.57 13.01
CA LEU A 67 -25.70 2.53 13.02
C LEU A 67 -25.58 3.32 11.70
N GLY A 68 -26.39 3.01 10.70
CA GLY A 68 -26.41 3.69 9.40
C GLY A 68 -25.54 3.04 8.34
N HIS A 69 -25.06 1.81 8.55
CA HIS A 69 -24.33 1.07 7.52
C HIS A 69 -25.28 0.72 6.38
N VAL A 70 -24.93 1.16 5.17
CA VAL A 70 -25.68 0.85 3.95
C VAL A 70 -24.77 0.07 3.02
N ARG A 71 -25.27 -1.08 2.54
CA ARG A 71 -24.53 -1.92 1.61
C ARG A 71 -24.34 -1.18 0.27
N PRO A 72 -23.10 -1.02 -0.22
CA PRO A 72 -22.83 -0.43 -1.52
C PRO A 72 -23.62 -1.12 -2.65
N GLY A 73 -24.21 -0.33 -3.55
CA GLY A 73 -24.96 -0.82 -4.72
C GLY A 73 -26.48 -0.86 -4.54
N ILE A 74 -26.98 -0.73 -3.31
CA ILE A 74 -28.40 -0.44 -3.08
C ILE A 74 -28.54 1.07 -3.27
N GLY A 75 -29.11 1.51 -4.40
CA GLY A 75 -29.25 2.92 -4.81
C GLY A 75 -30.17 3.75 -3.91
N LEU A 76 -29.99 3.65 -2.60
CA LEU A 76 -30.77 4.36 -1.62
C LEU A 76 -30.50 5.86 -1.71
N ARG A 77 -31.61 6.60 -1.71
CA ARG A 77 -31.62 8.04 -1.52
C ARG A 77 -30.91 8.37 -0.18
N PRO A 78 -30.22 9.52 -0.06
CA PRO A 78 -29.64 9.96 1.21
C PRO A 78 -30.62 9.76 2.38
N PRO A 79 -30.09 9.39 3.56
CA PRO A 79 -30.90 8.96 4.69
C PRO A 79 -31.96 10.02 5.01
N ASP A 80 -33.21 9.58 5.13
CA ASP A 80 -34.27 10.42 5.66
C ASP A 80 -33.86 10.94 7.05
N SER A 81 -34.32 12.14 7.39
CA SER A 81 -34.24 12.74 8.71
C SER A 81 -34.56 11.73 9.84
N ALA A 82 -35.56 10.87 9.63
CA ALA A 82 -35.96 9.83 10.58
C ALA A 82 -34.88 8.76 10.80
N LEU A 83 -34.23 8.28 9.74
CA LEU A 83 -33.14 7.30 9.85
C LEU A 83 -31.92 7.90 10.54
N THR A 84 -31.63 9.17 10.25
CA THR A 84 -30.55 9.92 10.91
C THR A 84 -30.79 10.07 12.42
N GLN A 85 -32.04 10.36 12.81
CA GLN A 85 -32.44 10.41 14.23
C GLN A 85 -32.27 9.06 14.92
N LEU A 86 -32.72 7.97 14.29
CA LEU A 86 -32.54 6.62 14.81
C LEU A 86 -31.05 6.26 14.97
N CYS A 87 -30.22 6.52 13.95
CA CYS A 87 -28.78 6.26 14.02
C CYS A 87 -28.12 7.06 15.15
N THR A 88 -28.51 8.32 15.33
CA THR A 88 -28.02 9.16 16.42
C THR A 88 -28.41 8.61 17.79
N LEU A 89 -29.65 8.15 17.95
CA LEU A 89 -30.15 7.53 19.18
C LEU A 89 -29.39 6.24 19.51
N VAL A 90 -29.24 5.37 18.51
CA VAL A 90 -28.53 4.08 18.63
C VAL A 90 -27.07 4.30 19.02
N LYS A 91 -26.39 5.23 18.35
CA LYS A 91 -24.99 5.58 18.61
C LYS A 91 -24.79 6.12 20.03
N LYS A 92 -25.72 6.94 20.54
CA LYS A 92 -25.69 7.49 21.91
C LYS A 92 -26.10 6.49 22.99
N THR A 93 -26.66 5.35 22.62
CA THR A 93 -27.13 4.35 23.60
C THR A 93 -25.93 3.62 24.20
N ASP A 94 -25.87 3.63 25.54
CA ASP A 94 -24.76 3.04 26.28
C ASP A 94 -24.56 1.55 25.93
N GLY A 95 -23.30 1.18 25.72
CA GLY A 95 -22.87 -0.17 25.39
C GLY A 95 -23.04 -0.61 23.93
N VAL A 96 -23.72 0.14 23.05
CA VAL A 96 -23.93 -0.27 21.63
C VAL A 96 -22.61 -0.34 20.88
N LEU A 97 -21.84 0.75 20.84
CA LEU A 97 -20.54 0.79 20.15
C LEU A 97 -19.54 -0.19 20.78
N GLN A 98 -19.58 -0.34 22.11
CA GLN A 98 -18.74 -1.31 22.83
C GLN A 98 -19.09 -2.76 22.43
N MET A 99 -20.38 -3.07 22.27
CA MET A 99 -20.83 -4.37 21.80
C MET A 99 -20.34 -4.64 20.38
N MET A 100 -20.45 -3.67 19.48
CA MET A 100 -19.96 -3.79 18.10
C MET A 100 -18.45 -3.96 18.03
N ALA A 101 -17.68 -3.16 18.77
CA ALA A 101 -16.24 -3.34 18.90
C ALA A 101 -15.88 -4.74 19.41
N THR A 102 -16.67 -5.27 20.36
CA THR A 102 -16.47 -6.62 20.89
C THR A 102 -16.73 -7.70 19.83
N PHE A 103 -17.84 -7.60 19.07
CA PHE A 103 -18.13 -8.53 17.97
C PHE A 103 -17.00 -8.56 16.93
N TRP A 104 -16.50 -7.39 16.52
CA TRP A 104 -15.40 -7.29 15.58
C TRP A 104 -14.13 -7.98 16.11
N ILE A 105 -13.78 -7.76 17.39
CA ILE A 105 -12.62 -8.37 18.05
C ILE A 105 -12.78 -9.89 18.19
N GLU A 106 -13.95 -10.37 18.60
CA GLU A 106 -14.24 -11.80 18.79
C GLU A 106 -14.13 -12.57 17.46
N GLU A 107 -14.72 -12.04 16.39
CA GLU A 107 -14.56 -12.57 15.03
C GLU A 107 -13.10 -12.58 14.59
N ALA A 108 -12.37 -11.49 14.82
CA ALA A 108 -10.95 -11.39 14.48
C ALA A 108 -10.05 -12.32 15.33
N LYS A 109 -10.50 -12.75 16.51
CA LYS A 109 -9.81 -13.77 17.33
C LYS A 109 -10.16 -15.20 16.91
N ASN A 110 -11.38 -15.44 16.42
CA ASN A 110 -11.86 -16.76 16.02
C ASN A 110 -11.05 -17.35 14.85
N GLU A 111 -10.14 -18.29 15.16
CA GLU A 111 -9.22 -18.89 14.18
C GLU A 111 -9.94 -19.65 13.07
N LYS A 112 -11.05 -20.28 13.41
CA LYS A 112 -11.88 -21.06 12.50
C LYS A 112 -12.87 -20.20 11.73
N ALA A 113 -13.02 -18.92 12.09
CA ALA A 113 -14.05 -18.03 11.56
C ALA A 113 -15.44 -18.69 11.53
N THR A 114 -15.80 -19.40 12.60
CA THR A 114 -17.04 -20.21 12.64
C THR A 114 -18.30 -19.41 12.37
N MET A 115 -18.29 -18.12 12.73
CA MET A 115 -19.39 -17.19 12.54
C MET A 115 -19.28 -16.37 11.24
N GLY A 116 -18.24 -16.59 10.42
CA GLY A 116 -17.85 -15.66 9.38
C GLY A 116 -17.35 -14.34 9.96
N PHE A 117 -17.53 -13.26 9.20
CA PHE A 117 -17.05 -11.92 9.54
C PHE A 117 -18.14 -10.83 9.33
N PRO A 118 -19.37 -11.00 9.85
CA PRO A 118 -20.45 -10.06 9.60
C PRO A 118 -20.17 -8.66 10.17
N ALA A 119 -19.27 -8.50 11.15
CA ALA A 119 -18.93 -7.18 11.69
C ALA A 119 -17.92 -6.39 10.83
N SER A 120 -17.57 -6.85 9.62
CA SER A 120 -16.58 -6.17 8.77
C SER A 120 -17.00 -4.75 8.40
N GLY A 121 -18.30 -4.50 8.24
CA GLY A 121 -18.85 -3.17 7.95
C GLY A 121 -18.72 -2.16 9.09
N LEU A 122 -18.30 -2.56 10.29
CA LEU A 122 -18.22 -1.67 11.46
C LEU A 122 -17.23 -0.51 11.25
N LEU A 123 -16.18 -0.75 10.47
CA LEU A 123 -15.13 0.24 10.19
C LEU A 123 -15.18 0.75 8.74
N SER A 124 -16.31 0.52 8.06
CA SER A 124 -16.60 0.99 6.71
C SER A 124 -16.74 2.51 6.68
N ASP A 125 -16.38 3.15 5.55
CA ASP A 125 -16.60 4.59 5.33
C ASP A 125 -18.06 5.02 5.45
N SER A 126 -19.01 4.12 5.19
CA SER A 126 -20.44 4.36 5.42
C SER A 126 -20.76 4.72 6.88
N LEU A 127 -19.89 4.33 7.82
CA LEU A 127 -19.98 4.63 9.24
C LEU A 127 -18.94 5.69 9.69
N SER A 128 -18.42 6.53 8.78
CA SER A 128 -17.36 7.50 9.08
C SER A 128 -17.56 8.30 10.40
N PRO A 129 -18.76 8.84 10.73
CA PRO A 129 -18.97 9.50 12.02
C PRO A 129 -18.88 8.58 13.23
N ALA A 130 -19.22 7.30 13.10
CA ALA A 130 -19.12 6.31 14.18
C ALA A 130 -17.70 5.73 14.29
N ARG A 131 -16.95 5.66 13.18
CA ARG A 131 -15.59 5.12 13.12
C ARG A 131 -14.65 5.79 14.11
N ALA A 132 -14.68 7.12 14.21
CA ALA A 132 -13.85 7.88 15.14
C ALA A 132 -14.12 7.52 16.61
N GLU A 133 -15.32 7.07 16.93
CA GLU A 133 -15.72 6.64 18.29
C GLU A 133 -15.47 5.14 18.51
N VAL A 134 -15.59 4.32 17.46
CA VAL A 134 -15.38 2.88 17.53
C VAL A 134 -13.90 2.51 17.59
N GLU A 135 -13.01 3.21 16.87
CA GLU A 135 -11.57 2.93 16.86
C GLU A 135 -10.96 2.90 18.28
N PRO A 136 -11.18 3.91 19.15
CA PRO A 136 -10.72 3.87 20.54
C PRO A 136 -11.23 2.66 21.32
N LEU A 137 -12.50 2.25 21.10
CA LEU A 137 -13.09 1.09 21.77
C LEU A 137 -12.47 -0.23 21.31
N VAL A 138 -12.16 -0.35 20.01
CA VAL A 138 -11.46 -1.52 19.45
C VAL A 138 -10.02 -1.60 19.98
N ILE A 139 -9.33 -0.45 20.06
CA ILE A 139 -7.99 -0.36 20.65
C ILE A 139 -8.02 -0.73 22.13
N ALA A 140 -8.97 -0.20 22.90
CA ALA A 140 -9.18 -0.52 24.31
C ALA A 140 -9.47 -2.01 24.52
N GLY A 141 -10.38 -2.60 23.73
CA GLY A 141 -10.68 -4.03 23.75
C GLY A 141 -9.51 -4.92 23.31
N CYS A 142 -8.50 -4.35 22.67
CA CYS A 142 -7.22 -4.98 22.36
C CYS A 142 -6.12 -4.65 23.40
N GLY A 143 -6.50 -4.19 24.60
CA GLY A 143 -5.57 -3.85 25.68
C GLY A 143 -4.76 -2.58 25.39
N GLY A 144 -5.38 -1.58 24.77
CA GLY A 144 -4.75 -0.29 24.47
C GLY A 144 -3.71 -0.33 23.34
N SER A 145 -3.66 -1.40 22.55
CA SER A 145 -2.57 -1.61 21.58
C SER A 145 -3.03 -1.57 20.13
N ALA A 146 -2.79 -0.45 19.45
CA ALA A 146 -2.99 -0.30 18.00
C ALA A 146 -2.27 -1.39 17.19
N LYS A 147 -1.08 -1.81 17.63
CA LYS A 147 -0.32 -2.92 17.02
C LYS A 147 -1.08 -4.26 17.07
N LYS A 148 -1.80 -4.54 18.16
CA LYS A 148 -2.65 -5.74 18.27
C LYS A 148 -3.86 -5.64 17.36
N VAL A 149 -4.49 -4.46 17.27
CA VAL A 149 -5.61 -4.21 16.33
C VAL A 149 -5.18 -4.47 14.89
N ALA A 150 -4.08 -3.85 14.44
CA ALA A 150 -3.56 -4.03 13.08
C ALA A 150 -3.24 -5.51 12.78
N LYS A 151 -2.63 -6.23 13.74
CA LYS A 151 -2.36 -7.67 13.61
C LYS A 151 -3.66 -8.49 13.49
N LEU A 152 -4.70 -8.14 14.25
CA LEU A 152 -6.00 -8.81 14.19
C LEU A 152 -6.71 -8.55 12.85
N ALA A 153 -6.73 -7.30 12.37
CA ALA A 153 -7.30 -6.95 11.07
C ALA A 153 -6.63 -7.70 9.91
N LEU A 154 -5.29 -7.76 9.86
CA LEU A 154 -4.59 -8.52 8.82
C LEU A 154 -4.85 -10.03 8.91
N ARG A 155 -4.98 -10.59 10.12
CA ARG A 155 -5.37 -12.00 10.31
C ARG A 155 -6.79 -12.28 9.82
N ARG A 156 -7.70 -11.32 10.03
CA ARG A 156 -9.09 -11.36 9.56
C ARG A 156 -9.14 -11.43 8.02
N ILE A 157 -8.44 -10.52 7.32
CA ILE A 157 -8.27 -10.55 5.86
C ILE A 157 -7.67 -11.88 5.39
N ALA A 158 -6.58 -12.33 6.02
CA ALA A 158 -5.94 -13.59 5.65
C ALA A 158 -6.86 -14.81 5.83
N ARG A 159 -7.78 -14.78 6.80
CA ARG A 159 -8.81 -15.82 6.99
C ARG A 159 -9.88 -15.71 5.91
N ASN A 160 -10.44 -14.52 5.70
CA ASN A 160 -11.40 -14.25 4.62
C ASN A 160 -10.88 -14.75 3.27
N LEU A 161 -9.62 -14.46 2.96
CA LEU A 161 -8.96 -14.91 1.75
C LEU A 161 -8.87 -16.44 1.65
N ARG A 162 -8.54 -17.14 2.75
CA ARG A 162 -8.53 -18.61 2.77
C ARG A 162 -9.92 -19.21 2.57
N TRP A 163 -10.94 -18.59 3.17
CA TRP A 163 -12.32 -19.02 2.99
C TRP A 163 -12.79 -18.88 1.55
N VAL A 164 -12.53 -17.72 0.93
CA VAL A 164 -12.81 -17.49 -0.49
C VAL A 164 -12.14 -18.55 -1.37
N ARG A 165 -10.88 -18.89 -1.10
CA ARG A 165 -10.16 -19.96 -1.82
C ARG A 165 -10.82 -21.33 -1.69
N GLN A 166 -11.23 -21.69 -0.48
CA GLN A 166 -11.86 -22.97 -0.20
C GLN A 166 -13.23 -23.09 -0.88
N GLN A 167 -14.01 -22.01 -0.92
CA GLN A 167 -15.33 -22.01 -1.55
C GLN A 167 -15.26 -22.03 -3.08
N ASN A 168 -14.32 -21.30 -3.68
CA ASN A 168 -14.12 -21.33 -5.14
C ASN A 168 -13.80 -22.75 -5.66
N ALA A 169 -13.18 -23.60 -4.83
CA ALA A 169 -12.90 -24.99 -5.20
C ALA A 169 -14.13 -25.90 -5.13
N ALA A 170 -15.19 -25.50 -4.40
CA ALA A 170 -16.31 -26.38 -4.08
C ALA A 170 -17.53 -26.23 -5.00
N SER A 171 -17.58 -25.25 -5.92
CA SER A 171 -18.69 -25.04 -6.88
C SER A 171 -20.10 -25.28 -6.30
N LEU A 172 -20.36 -24.75 -5.11
CA LEU A 172 -21.64 -24.88 -4.43
C LEU A 172 -22.42 -23.59 -4.60
N TYR A 173 -23.34 -23.59 -5.57
CA TYR A 173 -24.55 -22.79 -5.42
C TYR A 173 -25.34 -23.41 -4.25
N ASP A 174 -25.90 -22.59 -3.38
CA ASP A 174 -26.89 -23.10 -2.44
C ASP A 174 -28.23 -23.33 -3.18
N ASP A 175 -29.19 -23.94 -2.48
CA ASP A 175 -30.53 -24.21 -3.03
C ASP A 175 -31.27 -22.92 -3.47
N SER A 176 -30.80 -21.73 -3.08
CA SER A 176 -31.38 -20.44 -3.46
C SER A 176 -30.76 -19.85 -4.73
N GLY A 177 -29.71 -20.46 -5.27
CA GLY A 177 -28.99 -19.97 -6.46
C GLY A 177 -28.10 -18.75 -6.18
N GLU A 178 -28.07 -18.24 -4.94
CA GLU A 178 -27.12 -17.21 -4.54
C GLU A 178 -25.75 -17.82 -4.28
N SER A 179 -24.72 -17.20 -4.87
CA SER A 179 -23.35 -17.62 -4.63
C SER A 179 -22.92 -17.17 -3.24
N MET A 180 -22.81 -18.13 -2.31
CA MET A 180 -22.18 -17.93 -1.00
C MET A 180 -20.81 -17.23 -1.09
N ALA A 181 -20.12 -17.35 -2.22
CA ALA A 181 -18.86 -16.64 -2.47
C ALA A 181 -19.04 -15.12 -2.39
N GLU A 182 -20.14 -14.56 -2.90
CA GLU A 182 -20.38 -13.11 -2.89
C GLU A 182 -20.42 -12.54 -1.48
N SER A 183 -21.05 -13.22 -0.52
CA SER A 183 -21.05 -12.78 0.87
C SER A 183 -19.66 -12.76 1.48
N TYR A 184 -18.77 -13.70 1.13
CA TYR A 184 -17.40 -13.72 1.64
C TYR A 184 -16.53 -12.67 0.96
N TYR A 185 -16.72 -12.43 -0.34
CA TYR A 185 -16.05 -11.33 -1.04
C TYR A 185 -16.47 -9.98 -0.49
N TYR A 186 -17.73 -9.81 -0.13
CA TYR A 186 -18.21 -8.61 0.53
C TYR A 186 -17.48 -8.37 1.85
N GLN A 187 -17.34 -9.39 2.70
CA GLN A 187 -16.61 -9.27 3.98
C GLN A 187 -15.12 -9.00 3.77
N LEU A 188 -14.49 -9.65 2.79
CA LEU A 188 -13.11 -9.38 2.40
C LEU A 188 -12.93 -7.93 1.92
N ARG A 189 -13.88 -7.45 1.11
CA ARG A 189 -13.91 -6.08 0.59
C ARG A 189 -13.94 -5.06 1.72
N GLU A 190 -14.91 -5.17 2.62
CA GLU A 190 -15.07 -4.27 3.77
C GLU A 190 -13.81 -4.25 4.66
N ASP A 191 -13.20 -5.40 4.94
CA ASP A 191 -11.95 -5.45 5.73
C ASP A 191 -10.78 -4.74 5.01
N VAL A 192 -10.68 -4.88 3.69
CA VAL A 192 -9.64 -4.27 2.87
C VAL A 192 -9.85 -2.76 2.73
N GLU A 193 -11.07 -2.33 2.45
CA GLU A 193 -11.47 -0.92 2.33
C GLU A 193 -11.18 -0.17 3.64
N ASN A 194 -11.56 -0.74 4.78
CA ASN A 194 -11.22 -0.16 6.08
C ASN A 194 -9.69 0.04 6.28
N ILE A 195 -8.86 -0.95 5.90
CA ILE A 195 -7.39 -0.78 5.99
C ILE A 195 -6.92 0.30 5.02
N HIS A 196 -7.44 0.32 3.79
CA HIS A 196 -7.09 1.33 2.79
C HIS A 196 -7.37 2.74 3.32
N GLU A 197 -8.57 3.00 3.82
CA GLU A 197 -8.97 4.29 4.39
C GLU A 197 -8.12 4.67 5.61
N THR A 198 -7.82 3.69 6.49
CA THR A 198 -6.94 3.92 7.65
C THR A 198 -5.53 4.32 7.22
N MET A 199 -5.05 3.71 6.12
CA MET A 199 -3.73 4.00 5.57
C MET A 199 -3.70 5.35 4.85
N ASP A 200 -4.81 5.79 4.27
CA ASP A 200 -4.96 7.09 3.62
C ASP A 200 -5.04 8.25 4.64
N GLN A 201 -5.45 7.97 5.89
CA GLN A 201 -5.52 8.93 6.98
C GLN A 201 -4.29 8.83 7.93
N PRO A 202 -3.23 9.66 7.72
CA PRO A 202 -1.96 9.54 8.46
C PRO A 202 -2.04 9.90 9.94
N SER A 203 -3.14 10.52 10.40
CA SER A 203 -3.34 10.91 11.80
C SER A 203 -3.83 9.77 12.71
N SER A 204 -4.27 8.64 12.14
CA SER A 204 -4.79 7.52 12.95
C SER A 204 -3.66 6.80 13.70
N ALA A 205 -3.94 6.38 14.94
CA ALA A 205 -3.01 5.54 15.70
C ALA A 205 -2.77 4.19 14.98
N LEU A 206 -3.73 3.77 14.17
CA LEU A 206 -3.67 2.55 13.37
C LEU A 206 -2.77 2.68 12.14
N HIS A 207 -2.60 3.84 11.52
CA HIS A 207 -1.75 4.04 10.33
C HIS A 207 -0.30 3.55 10.58
N GLY A 208 0.31 4.02 11.68
CA GLY A 208 1.64 3.58 12.09
C GLY A 208 1.68 2.09 12.46
N ALA A 209 0.61 1.58 13.08
CA ALA A 209 0.51 0.18 13.47
C ALA A 209 0.41 -0.79 12.29
N PHE A 210 -0.37 -0.46 11.25
CA PHE A 210 -0.45 -1.21 9.99
C PHE A 210 0.86 -1.15 9.23
N SER A 211 1.44 0.05 9.14
CA SER A 211 2.76 0.24 8.53
C SER A 211 3.84 -0.62 9.19
N ALA A 212 3.79 -0.82 10.51
CA ALA A 212 4.76 -1.65 11.20
C ALA A 212 4.57 -3.18 11.03
N GLN A 213 3.44 -3.66 10.49
CA GLN A 213 3.16 -5.11 10.46
C GLN A 213 4.04 -5.87 9.47
N PRO A 214 4.73 -6.95 9.91
CA PRO A 214 5.37 -7.88 8.99
C PRO A 214 4.29 -8.65 8.23
N GLY A 215 4.47 -8.80 6.92
CA GLY A 215 3.53 -9.56 6.07
C GLY A 215 2.42 -8.75 5.41
N PHE A 216 2.32 -7.44 5.69
CA PHE A 216 1.33 -6.56 5.03
C PHE A 216 1.40 -6.67 3.49
N LEU A 217 2.57 -6.42 2.90
CA LEU A 217 2.74 -6.44 1.45
C LEU A 217 2.48 -7.82 0.82
N PRO A 218 3.05 -8.94 1.33
CA PRO A 218 2.69 -10.28 0.86
C PRO A 218 1.18 -10.56 0.89
N LEU A 219 0.50 -10.21 2.00
CA LEU A 219 -0.93 -10.45 2.13
C LEU A 219 -1.74 -9.71 1.07
N PHE A 220 -1.47 -8.43 0.82
CA PHE A 220 -2.21 -7.65 -0.17
C PHE A 220 -1.92 -8.11 -1.61
N VAL A 221 -0.72 -8.61 -1.90
CA VAL A 221 -0.44 -9.24 -3.20
C VAL A 221 -1.19 -10.57 -3.34
N ASP A 222 -1.32 -11.35 -2.27
CA ASP A 222 -2.13 -12.58 -2.26
C ASP A 222 -3.63 -12.29 -2.43
N VAL A 223 -4.12 -11.18 -1.90
CA VAL A 223 -5.49 -10.69 -2.13
C VAL A 223 -5.66 -10.32 -3.61
N LEU A 224 -4.78 -9.50 -4.20
CA LEU A 224 -4.84 -9.17 -5.63
C LEU A 224 -4.87 -10.42 -6.50
N ARG A 225 -3.97 -11.38 -6.24
CA ARG A 225 -3.91 -12.64 -6.97
C ARG A 225 -5.26 -13.36 -6.95
N GLN A 226 -5.88 -13.46 -5.77
CA GLN A 226 -7.17 -14.13 -5.62
C GLN A 226 -8.30 -13.42 -6.35
N LEU A 227 -8.31 -12.09 -6.34
CA LEU A 227 -9.34 -11.30 -7.02
C LEU A 227 -9.27 -11.46 -8.54
N LEU A 228 -8.08 -11.69 -9.08
CA LEU A 228 -7.87 -11.98 -10.51
C LEU A 228 -8.20 -13.43 -10.90
N ASP A 229 -8.24 -14.34 -9.93
CA ASP A 229 -8.68 -15.73 -10.13
C ASP A 229 -10.22 -15.85 -10.11
N TYR A 230 -10.95 -14.79 -9.75
CA TYR A 230 -12.41 -14.84 -9.66
C TYR A 230 -13.07 -14.63 -11.03
N PRO A 231 -14.16 -15.37 -11.37
CA PRO A 231 -14.81 -15.28 -12.68
C PRO A 231 -15.28 -13.87 -13.05
N THR A 232 -15.69 -13.09 -12.05
CA THR A 232 -16.19 -11.73 -12.22
C THR A 232 -15.27 -10.76 -11.46
N PRO A 233 -14.21 -10.25 -12.10
CA PRO A 233 -13.20 -9.43 -11.44
C PRO A 233 -13.82 -8.28 -10.64
N GLN A 234 -13.41 -8.17 -9.37
CA GLN A 234 -13.89 -7.12 -8.46
C GLN A 234 -13.06 -5.85 -8.65
N ASN A 235 -13.31 -5.18 -9.77
CA ASN A 235 -12.52 -4.07 -10.28
C ASN A 235 -12.19 -2.98 -9.26
N GLY A 236 -13.20 -2.50 -8.54
CA GLY A 236 -13.01 -1.49 -7.49
C GLY A 236 -12.07 -1.97 -6.39
N LEU A 237 -12.26 -3.21 -5.93
CA LEU A 237 -11.41 -3.79 -4.89
C LEU A 237 -9.97 -4.03 -5.38
N ILE A 238 -9.78 -4.46 -6.62
CA ILE A 238 -8.44 -4.60 -7.23
C ILE A 238 -7.69 -3.26 -7.20
N CYS A 239 -8.36 -2.16 -7.58
CA CYS A 239 -7.80 -0.81 -7.49
C CYS A 239 -7.43 -0.42 -6.06
N ILE A 240 -8.32 -0.65 -5.10
CA ILE A 240 -8.12 -0.30 -3.68
C ILE A 240 -6.92 -1.06 -3.09
N VAL A 241 -6.81 -2.36 -3.36
CA VAL A 241 -5.70 -3.19 -2.89
C VAL A 241 -4.38 -2.71 -3.49
N MET A 242 -4.35 -2.38 -4.78
CA MET A 242 -3.15 -1.86 -5.45
C MET A 242 -2.74 -0.49 -4.90
N HIS A 243 -3.69 0.42 -4.71
CA HIS A 243 -3.45 1.73 -4.11
C HIS A 243 -2.89 1.57 -2.69
N THR A 244 -3.45 0.66 -1.89
CA THR A 244 -2.97 0.36 -0.54
C THR A 244 -1.52 -0.14 -0.52
N VAL A 245 -1.13 -0.97 -1.49
CA VAL A 245 0.27 -1.41 -1.65
C VAL A 245 1.20 -0.22 -1.91
N ILE A 246 0.77 0.73 -2.75
CA ILE A 246 1.55 1.92 -3.11
C ILE A 246 1.70 2.87 -1.91
N ILE A 247 0.60 3.22 -1.23
CA ILE A 247 0.60 4.03 -0.01
C ILE A 247 1.57 3.42 1.00
N ARG A 248 1.48 2.09 1.21
CA ARG A 248 2.37 1.41 2.15
C ARG A 248 3.85 1.58 1.78
N ILE A 249 4.22 1.56 0.51
CA ILE A 249 5.61 1.73 0.07
C ILE A 249 6.06 3.18 0.23
N GLN A 250 5.22 4.14 -0.17
CA GLN A 250 5.51 5.58 -0.13
C GLN A 250 5.64 6.10 1.31
N HIS A 251 4.76 5.67 2.21
CA HIS A 251 4.74 6.09 3.62
C HIS A 251 5.67 5.27 4.53
N ALA A 252 6.38 4.27 3.98
CA ALA A 252 7.32 3.51 4.77
C ALA A 252 8.47 4.41 5.25
N GLN A 253 8.79 4.37 6.56
CA GLN A 253 10.04 4.98 7.05
C GLN A 253 11.29 4.43 6.34
N ARG A 254 11.22 3.22 5.79
CA ARG A 254 12.27 2.55 5.02
C ARG A 254 11.70 1.96 3.73
N PRO A 255 11.44 2.77 2.69
CA PRO A 255 10.83 2.31 1.43
C PRO A 255 11.60 1.16 0.79
N TYR A 256 12.94 1.21 0.85
CA TYR A 256 13.81 0.15 0.36
C TYR A 256 13.49 -1.25 0.92
N ALA A 257 13.30 -1.36 2.24
CA ALA A 257 12.97 -2.64 2.88
C ALA A 257 11.57 -3.13 2.49
N GLY A 258 10.63 -2.21 2.28
CA GLY A 258 9.29 -2.51 1.75
C GLY A 258 9.37 -3.06 0.33
N ILE A 259 10.09 -2.36 -0.56
CA ILE A 259 10.31 -2.76 -1.96
C ILE A 259 10.98 -4.14 -2.03
N GLN A 260 12.00 -4.41 -1.21
CA GLN A 260 12.62 -5.74 -1.19
C GLN A 260 11.65 -6.85 -0.77
N LYS A 261 10.73 -6.58 0.16
CA LYS A 261 9.70 -7.54 0.54
C LYS A 261 8.69 -7.73 -0.58
N LEU A 262 8.26 -6.65 -1.23
CA LEU A 262 7.36 -6.69 -2.38
C LEU A 262 7.96 -7.49 -3.55
N LEU A 263 9.23 -7.30 -3.87
CA LEU A 263 9.91 -8.03 -4.96
C LEU A 263 10.17 -9.52 -4.66
N LYS A 264 9.81 -9.99 -3.46
CA LYS A 264 9.80 -11.42 -3.11
C LYS A 264 8.42 -12.06 -3.29
N THR A 265 7.38 -11.27 -3.57
CA THR A 265 6.03 -11.75 -3.85
C THR A 265 5.84 -11.97 -5.36
N PRO A 266 4.76 -12.62 -5.82
CA PRO A 266 4.47 -12.77 -7.25
C PRO A 266 3.87 -11.49 -7.87
N LEU A 267 4.25 -10.29 -7.40
CA LEU A 267 3.66 -9.02 -7.85
C LEU A 267 3.63 -8.87 -9.37
N PHE A 268 4.74 -9.14 -10.06
CA PHE A 268 4.80 -8.96 -11.52
C PHE A 268 3.91 -9.95 -12.27
N ASP A 269 3.75 -11.17 -11.76
CA ASP A 269 2.79 -12.14 -12.29
C ASP A 269 1.36 -11.63 -12.10
N VAL A 270 1.02 -11.13 -10.91
CA VAL A 270 -0.29 -10.55 -10.61
C VAL A 270 -0.60 -9.35 -11.52
N VAL A 271 0.33 -8.40 -11.68
CA VAL A 271 0.13 -7.22 -12.53
C VAL A 271 0.02 -7.61 -14.00
N ALA A 272 0.84 -8.56 -14.46
CA ALA A 272 0.69 -9.14 -15.78
C ALA A 272 -0.72 -9.71 -15.96
N ARG A 273 -1.12 -10.65 -15.11
CA ARG A 273 -2.45 -11.28 -15.19
C ARG A 273 -3.59 -10.25 -15.20
N ALA A 274 -3.50 -9.21 -14.38
CA ALA A 274 -4.46 -8.10 -14.42
C ALA A 274 -4.54 -7.43 -15.80
N GLY A 275 -3.41 -7.24 -16.50
CA GLY A 275 -3.42 -6.76 -17.88
C GLY A 275 -4.07 -7.72 -18.89
N THR A 276 -4.16 -9.02 -18.61
CA THR A 276 -4.78 -10.01 -19.53
C THR A 276 -6.28 -10.16 -19.37
N VAL A 277 -6.80 -9.87 -18.18
CA VAL A 277 -8.23 -9.94 -17.88
C VAL A 277 -8.91 -8.79 -18.61
N ALA A 278 -9.36 -9.08 -19.84
CA ALA A 278 -9.77 -8.11 -20.88
C ALA A 278 -10.91 -7.16 -20.47
N SER A 279 -11.65 -7.49 -19.42
CA SER A 279 -12.69 -6.63 -18.84
C SER A 279 -12.16 -5.52 -17.93
N LEU A 280 -10.86 -5.51 -17.62
CA LEU A 280 -10.21 -4.47 -16.82
C LEU A 280 -9.81 -3.27 -17.69
N ALA A 281 -10.78 -2.62 -18.33
CA ALA A 281 -10.64 -1.23 -18.80
C ALA A 281 -10.58 -0.24 -17.61
N LEU A 282 -9.86 -0.61 -16.54
CA LEU A 282 -9.72 0.20 -15.35
C LEU A 282 -8.56 1.16 -15.53
N SER A 283 -8.86 2.34 -16.08
CA SER A 283 -7.95 3.47 -16.03
C SER A 283 -7.27 3.61 -14.65
N PRO A 284 -8.01 3.54 -13.51
CA PRO A 284 -7.38 3.74 -12.21
C PRO A 284 -6.34 2.66 -11.85
N PHE A 285 -6.58 1.39 -12.20
CA PHE A 285 -5.60 0.33 -11.91
C PHE A 285 -4.32 0.51 -12.74
N SER A 286 -4.46 0.92 -14.00
CA SER A 286 -3.32 1.25 -14.85
C SER A 286 -2.51 2.41 -14.27
N ASP A 287 -3.18 3.45 -13.79
CA ASP A 287 -2.52 4.60 -13.17
C ASP A 287 -1.74 4.21 -11.90
N TYR A 288 -2.33 3.33 -11.06
CA TYR A 288 -1.63 2.78 -9.90
C TYR A 288 -0.44 1.89 -10.31
N CYS A 289 -0.55 1.07 -11.36
CA CYS A 289 0.59 0.30 -11.87
C CYS A 289 1.71 1.21 -12.35
N ASN A 290 1.38 2.30 -13.06
CA ASN A 290 2.34 3.29 -13.53
C ASN A 290 3.07 3.97 -12.38
N LEU A 291 2.33 4.38 -11.35
CA LEU A 291 2.89 4.95 -10.14
C LEU A 291 3.82 3.94 -9.43
N LEU A 292 3.41 2.67 -9.33
CA LEU A 292 4.26 1.64 -8.73
C LEU A 292 5.55 1.43 -9.54
N PHE A 293 5.46 1.33 -10.87
CA PHE A 293 6.65 1.17 -11.72
C PHE A 293 7.57 2.38 -11.68
N HIS A 294 7.02 3.59 -11.57
CA HIS A 294 7.80 4.78 -11.35
C HIS A 294 8.57 4.69 -10.03
N VAL A 295 7.88 4.35 -8.93
CA VAL A 295 8.52 4.15 -7.61
C VAL A 295 9.59 3.07 -7.70
N LEU A 296 9.31 1.90 -8.26
CA LEU A 296 10.31 0.83 -8.41
C LEU A 296 11.51 1.25 -9.27
N GLY A 297 11.27 2.03 -10.33
CA GLY A 297 12.29 2.55 -11.23
C GLY A 297 13.32 3.42 -10.53
N VAL A 298 12.87 4.28 -9.59
CA VAL A 298 13.77 5.11 -8.77
C VAL A 298 14.72 4.24 -7.93
N PHE A 299 14.28 3.06 -7.50
CA PHE A 299 15.10 2.15 -6.70
C PHE A 299 15.90 1.13 -7.54
N CYS A 300 15.86 1.18 -8.87
CA CYS A 300 16.64 0.29 -9.73
C CYS A 300 18.15 0.51 -9.63
N VAL A 301 18.60 1.65 -9.07
CA VAL A 301 20.02 1.89 -8.75
C VAL A 301 20.57 0.89 -7.73
N TYR A 302 19.70 0.31 -6.89
CA TYR A 302 20.11 -0.69 -5.92
C TYR A 302 20.14 -2.08 -6.55
N ARG A 303 21.32 -2.69 -6.60
CA ARG A 303 21.54 -4.05 -7.15
C ARG A 303 20.52 -5.09 -6.68
N ARG A 304 20.19 -5.11 -5.37
CA ARG A 304 19.21 -6.07 -4.82
C ARG A 304 17.79 -5.85 -5.35
N VAL A 305 17.40 -4.60 -5.59
CA VAL A 305 16.09 -4.25 -6.17
C VAL A 305 16.09 -4.63 -7.65
N LEU A 306 17.11 -4.24 -8.40
CA LEU A 306 17.26 -4.57 -9.80
C LEU A 306 17.27 -6.08 -10.06
N SER A 307 18.00 -6.84 -9.23
CA SER A 307 18.02 -8.31 -9.27
C SER A 307 16.64 -8.91 -8.96
N GLY A 308 15.94 -8.34 -7.98
CA GLY A 308 14.56 -8.72 -7.64
C GLY A 308 13.59 -8.52 -8.81
N ILE A 309 13.66 -7.35 -9.46
CA ILE A 309 12.87 -7.00 -10.65
C ILE A 309 13.17 -7.96 -11.81
N SER A 310 14.47 -8.15 -12.12
CA SER A 310 14.90 -9.07 -13.18
C SER A 310 14.41 -10.50 -12.94
N ARG A 311 14.51 -11.00 -11.70
CA ARG A 311 13.95 -12.31 -11.32
C ARG A 311 12.42 -12.33 -11.49
N GLY A 312 11.72 -11.30 -11.05
CA GLY A 312 10.27 -11.20 -11.22
C GLY A 312 9.86 -11.34 -12.68
N PHE A 313 10.51 -10.60 -13.58
CA PHE A 313 10.26 -10.69 -15.01
C PHE A 313 10.63 -12.02 -15.67
N ARG A 314 11.54 -12.80 -15.09
CA ARG A 314 11.84 -14.16 -15.59
C ARG A 314 10.74 -15.16 -15.24
N VAL A 315 10.09 -14.98 -14.09
CA VAL A 315 9.02 -15.87 -13.62
C VAL A 315 7.68 -15.53 -14.28
N THR A 316 7.44 -14.25 -14.56
CA THR A 316 6.23 -13.82 -15.28
C THR A 316 6.26 -14.32 -16.72
N ASN A 317 5.23 -15.05 -17.12
CA ASN A 317 5.06 -15.51 -18.51
C ASN A 317 4.69 -14.34 -19.43
N ILE A 318 5.68 -13.50 -19.75
CA ILE A 318 5.50 -12.27 -20.54
C ILE A 318 5.12 -12.46 -22.02
N PRO A 319 5.28 -13.62 -22.69
CA PRO A 319 4.88 -13.79 -24.09
C PRO A 319 3.46 -13.29 -24.40
N CYS A 320 2.49 -13.46 -23.50
CA CYS A 320 1.11 -12.98 -23.72
C CYS A 320 0.96 -11.44 -23.82
N PHE A 321 1.96 -10.65 -23.42
CA PHE A 321 1.94 -9.18 -23.55
C PHE A 321 2.54 -8.68 -24.85
N LYS A 322 3.33 -9.50 -25.55
CA LYS A 322 3.98 -9.04 -26.79
C LYS A 322 2.94 -8.72 -27.87
N ASP A 323 1.83 -9.46 -27.86
CA ASP A 323 0.79 -9.36 -28.87
C ASP A 323 -0.31 -8.35 -28.50
N ARG A 324 -0.32 -7.85 -27.25
CA ARG A 324 -1.36 -6.96 -26.68
C ARG A 324 -0.80 -5.63 -26.15
N LYS A 325 -0.06 -4.91 -27.00
CA LYS A 325 0.50 -3.58 -26.67
C LYS A 325 -0.55 -2.47 -26.63
N ASP A 326 -1.74 -2.73 -27.14
CA ASP A 326 -2.91 -1.86 -27.12
C ASP A 326 -3.43 -1.58 -25.70
N LEU A 327 -3.15 -2.47 -24.74
CA LEU A 327 -3.58 -2.30 -23.36
C LEU A 327 -2.59 -1.43 -22.56
N PRO A 328 -3.05 -0.36 -21.87
CA PRO A 328 -2.18 0.58 -21.14
C PRO A 328 -1.24 -0.08 -20.11
N ILE A 329 -1.73 -1.09 -19.39
CA ILE A 329 -0.94 -1.83 -18.38
C ILE A 329 0.19 -2.62 -19.06
N SER A 330 -0.11 -3.30 -20.17
CA SER A 330 0.85 -4.07 -20.97
C SER A 330 1.97 -3.18 -21.49
N ALA A 331 1.61 -2.02 -22.06
CA ALA A 331 2.57 -1.04 -22.54
C ALA A 331 3.49 -0.55 -21.41
N SER A 332 2.90 -0.25 -20.25
CA SER A 332 3.62 0.27 -19.09
C SER A 332 4.57 -0.76 -18.45
N LEU A 333 4.12 -2.01 -18.34
CA LEU A 333 4.95 -3.12 -17.87
C LEU A 333 6.11 -3.39 -18.84
N CYS A 334 5.86 -3.38 -20.15
CA CYS A 334 6.90 -3.51 -21.18
C CYS A 334 7.92 -2.37 -21.13
N ASN A 335 7.45 -1.13 -21.00
CA ASN A 335 8.32 0.05 -20.88
C ASN A 335 9.18 -0.02 -19.61
N PHE A 336 8.59 -0.43 -18.48
CA PHE A 336 9.33 -0.65 -17.24
C PHE A 336 10.37 -1.76 -17.39
N LYS A 337 10.00 -2.90 -18.00
CA LYS A 337 10.92 -4.01 -18.28
C LYS A 337 12.10 -3.58 -19.15
N SER A 338 11.84 -2.84 -20.23
CA SER A 338 12.89 -2.34 -21.13
C SER A 338 13.91 -1.50 -20.35
N ARG A 339 13.44 -0.50 -19.59
CA ARG A 339 14.31 0.34 -18.74
C ARG A 339 15.10 -0.48 -17.71
N ALA A 340 14.45 -1.42 -17.03
CA ALA A 340 15.12 -2.26 -16.05
C ALA A 340 16.18 -3.16 -16.71
N ASN A 341 15.92 -3.72 -17.90
CA ASN A 341 16.88 -4.53 -18.64
C ASN A 341 18.09 -3.72 -19.10
N SER A 342 17.91 -2.48 -19.57
CA SER A 342 19.03 -1.59 -19.90
C SER A 342 19.94 -1.36 -18.69
N LEU A 343 19.36 -1.22 -17.48
CA LEU A 343 20.14 -1.10 -16.25
C LEU A 343 20.83 -2.41 -15.84
N VAL A 344 20.18 -3.56 -16.04
CA VAL A 344 20.80 -4.87 -15.81
C VAL A 344 22.01 -5.05 -16.74
N GLU A 345 21.87 -4.67 -18.01
CA GLU A 345 22.95 -4.79 -18.98
C GLU A 345 24.09 -3.82 -18.70
N ALA A 346 23.78 -2.56 -18.35
CA ALA A 346 24.78 -1.62 -17.87
C ALA A 346 25.53 -2.14 -16.64
N TYR A 347 24.83 -2.78 -15.70
CA TYR A 347 25.43 -3.39 -14.52
C TYR A 347 26.32 -4.59 -14.86
N LYS A 348 25.92 -5.45 -15.81
CA LYS A 348 26.76 -6.56 -16.28
C LYS A 348 28.00 -6.04 -17.00
N ASN A 349 27.84 -5.10 -17.93
CA ASN A 349 28.95 -4.47 -18.63
C ASN A 349 29.92 -3.82 -17.65
N TYR A 350 29.41 -3.15 -16.61
CA TYR A 350 30.25 -2.62 -15.53
C TYR A 350 30.99 -3.70 -14.74
N LYS A 351 30.34 -4.84 -14.49
CA LYS A 351 30.93 -5.97 -13.74
C LYS A 351 31.96 -6.74 -14.56
N ASP A 352 31.72 -6.90 -15.86
CA ASP A 352 32.53 -7.67 -16.79
C ASP A 352 33.63 -6.80 -17.43
N ALA A 353 33.49 -5.47 -17.40
CA ALA A 353 34.58 -4.55 -17.69
C ALA A 353 35.73 -4.75 -16.69
N LEU A 354 36.94 -4.42 -17.14
CA LEU A 354 38.09 -4.33 -16.25
C LEU A 354 37.70 -3.49 -15.02
N PRO A 355 38.01 -3.94 -13.80
CA PRO A 355 37.72 -3.19 -12.60
C PRO A 355 38.16 -1.74 -12.80
N PRO A 356 37.29 -0.75 -12.53
CA PRO A 356 37.71 0.63 -12.65
C PRO A 356 38.99 0.81 -11.86
N VAL A 357 40.03 1.31 -12.53
CA VAL A 357 41.32 1.56 -11.89
C VAL A 357 41.07 2.65 -10.86
N PHE A 358 41.10 2.28 -9.59
CA PHE A 358 40.95 3.25 -8.53
C PHE A 358 42.32 3.85 -8.21
N CYS A 359 42.43 5.16 -8.26
CA CYS A 359 43.64 5.86 -7.85
C CYS A 359 43.56 6.20 -6.36
N CYS A 360 44.72 6.18 -5.69
CA CYS A 360 44.82 6.77 -4.36
C CYS A 360 44.43 8.26 -4.43
N ALA A 361 43.55 8.71 -3.53
CA ALA A 361 43.04 10.09 -3.51
C ALA A 361 44.11 11.12 -3.09
N ASN A 362 45.19 10.68 -2.43
CA ASN A 362 46.37 11.51 -2.24
C ASN A 362 47.03 11.80 -3.59
N ILE A 363 46.90 13.04 -4.09
CA ILE A 363 47.43 13.51 -5.38
C ILE A 363 48.94 13.36 -5.56
N GLN A 364 49.69 13.14 -4.48
CA GLN A 364 51.13 12.89 -4.51
C GLN A 364 51.47 11.38 -4.54
N CYS A 365 50.47 10.52 -4.71
CA CYS A 365 50.63 9.07 -4.72
C CYS A 365 50.11 8.49 -6.02
N ASP A 366 51.02 7.96 -6.83
CA ASP A 366 50.68 7.37 -8.14
C ASP A 366 50.21 5.91 -8.05
N ARG A 367 49.93 5.41 -6.84
CA ARG A 367 49.43 4.03 -6.67
C ARG A 367 48.00 3.93 -7.21
N THR A 368 47.86 3.07 -8.21
CA THR A 368 46.59 2.56 -8.69
C THR A 368 46.29 1.20 -8.09
N ASP A 369 45.00 0.86 -8.03
CA ASP A 369 44.53 -0.41 -7.52
C ASP A 369 43.52 -1.00 -8.50
N HIS A 370 43.90 -2.17 -9.01
CA HIS A 370 43.10 -2.97 -9.92
C HIS A 370 42.32 -4.07 -9.17
N GLU A 371 42.68 -4.33 -7.90
CA GLU A 371 42.17 -5.45 -7.11
C GLU A 371 41.15 -5.02 -6.03
N GLY A 372 40.92 -3.72 -5.85
CA GLY A 372 40.03 -3.20 -4.81
C GLY A 372 40.62 -3.26 -3.39
N THR A 373 41.94 -3.28 -3.29
CA THR A 373 42.73 -3.24 -2.04
C THR A 373 42.80 -1.86 -1.37
N LEU A 374 42.39 -0.77 -2.02
CA LEU A 374 42.40 0.56 -1.38
C LEU A 374 41.40 0.67 -0.23
N TYR A 375 41.86 1.31 0.85
CA TYR A 375 41.05 1.62 2.03
C TYR A 375 40.13 2.81 1.75
N ARG A 376 38.83 2.64 2.03
CA ARG A 376 37.86 3.74 1.98
C ARG A 376 38.03 4.65 3.20
N CYS A 377 37.90 5.96 2.98
CA CYS A 377 37.76 6.91 4.08
C CYS A 377 36.53 6.56 4.92
N SER A 378 36.71 6.25 6.21
CA SER A 378 35.61 5.94 7.13
C SER A 378 34.61 7.08 7.33
N GLY A 379 35.01 8.31 6.98
CA GLY A 379 34.15 9.49 7.01
C GLY A 379 33.20 9.57 5.83
N CYS A 380 33.71 9.66 4.59
CA CYS A 380 32.88 9.91 3.40
C CYS A 380 32.58 8.66 2.55
N ASN A 381 33.32 7.57 2.74
CA ASN A 381 33.28 6.34 1.95
C ASN A 381 33.53 6.49 0.43
N LEU A 382 33.95 7.68 -0.02
CA LEU A 382 34.24 7.99 -1.43
C LEU A 382 35.74 7.99 -1.75
N ALA A 383 36.56 8.64 -0.93
CA ALA A 383 38.00 8.66 -1.17
C ALA A 383 38.62 7.31 -0.83
N LEU A 384 39.52 6.86 -1.68
CA LEU A 384 40.23 5.59 -1.60
C LEU A 384 41.72 5.86 -1.35
N TYR A 385 42.34 5.11 -0.45
CA TYR A 385 43.73 5.31 -0.05
C TYR A 385 44.49 4.00 -0.05
N CYS A 386 45.73 4.01 -0.54
CA CYS A 386 46.58 2.83 -0.50
C CYS A 386 47.17 2.56 0.90
N SER A 387 47.14 3.57 1.79
CA SER A 387 47.63 3.48 3.16
C SER A 387 46.99 4.53 4.06
N THR A 388 47.07 4.30 5.37
CA THR A 388 46.67 5.29 6.38
C THR A 388 47.51 6.57 6.32
N ASP A 389 48.76 6.50 5.84
CA ASP A 389 49.61 7.67 5.68
C ASP A 389 49.18 8.56 4.52
N CYS A 390 48.80 7.97 3.39
CA CYS A 390 48.21 8.71 2.27
C CYS A 390 46.90 9.39 2.68
N GLN A 391 46.07 8.70 3.46
CA GLN A 391 44.88 9.30 4.06
C GLN A 391 45.24 10.48 4.95
N LYS A 392 46.19 10.33 5.88
CA LYS A 392 46.61 11.43 6.79
C LYS A 392 47.17 12.64 6.04
N ARG A 393 47.93 12.42 4.96
CA ARG A 393 48.48 13.51 4.13
C ARG A 393 47.38 14.29 3.45
N GLU A 394 46.47 13.63 2.72
CA GLU A 394 45.36 14.31 2.05
C GLU A 394 44.37 14.92 3.07
N TRP A 395 44.20 14.27 4.23
CA TRP A 395 43.34 14.77 5.32
C TRP A 395 43.77 16.14 5.84
N ARG A 396 45.08 16.45 5.83
CA ARG A 396 45.56 17.79 6.21
C ARG A 396 45.23 18.86 5.15
N GLY A 397 44.86 18.44 3.94
CA GLY A 397 44.48 19.32 2.83
C GLY A 397 42.96 19.42 2.61
N PRO A 398 42.49 19.46 1.35
CA PRO A 398 41.09 19.75 1.03
C PRO A 398 40.12 18.65 1.45
N HIS A 399 40.60 17.41 1.61
CA HIS A 399 39.75 16.27 1.93
C HIS A 399 38.99 16.45 3.24
N LYS A 400 39.60 17.00 4.30
CA LYS A 400 38.91 17.20 5.59
C LYS A 400 37.70 18.13 5.45
N ILE A 401 37.81 19.17 4.63
CA ILE A 401 36.74 20.13 4.37
C ILE A 401 35.60 19.44 3.61
N LEU A 402 35.94 18.77 2.51
CA LEU A 402 34.98 18.03 1.68
C LEU A 402 34.29 16.90 2.46
N CYS A 403 35.06 16.07 3.16
CA CYS A 403 34.56 14.97 3.97
C CYS A 403 33.64 15.45 5.10
N SER A 404 33.97 16.58 5.75
CA SER A 404 33.08 17.18 6.75
C SER A 404 31.79 17.74 6.13
N ALA A 405 31.85 18.37 4.95
CA ALA A 405 30.67 18.89 4.27
C ALA A 405 29.70 17.76 3.90
N MET A 406 30.22 16.67 3.34
CA MET A 406 29.45 15.47 3.02
C MET A 406 28.85 14.80 4.26
N ASN A 407 29.63 14.70 5.35
CA ASN A 407 29.14 14.14 6.60
C ASN A 407 28.05 15.00 7.27
N LYS A 408 28.12 16.32 7.16
CA LYS A 408 27.09 17.23 7.66
C LYS A 408 25.79 17.06 6.88
N ALA A 409 25.86 16.89 5.55
CA ALA A 409 24.69 16.59 4.73
C ALA A 409 24.05 15.24 5.10
N ALA A 410 24.86 14.22 5.40
CA ALA A 410 24.35 12.90 5.79
C ALA A 410 23.71 12.86 7.19
N LYS A 411 24.18 13.70 8.13
CA LYS A 411 23.67 13.76 9.52
C LYS A 411 22.52 14.75 9.71
N GLY A 412 22.29 15.66 8.77
CA GLY A 412 21.14 16.55 8.82
C GLY A 412 19.85 15.75 8.75
N LYS A 413 19.01 15.79 9.80
CA LYS A 413 17.58 15.51 9.64
C LYS A 413 17.12 16.34 8.43
N PRO A 414 16.41 15.78 7.44
CA PRO A 414 16.03 16.53 6.24
C PRO A 414 15.26 17.78 6.67
N ARG A 415 15.94 18.93 6.65
CA ARG A 415 15.33 20.24 6.86
C ARG A 415 14.69 20.62 5.53
N ARG A 416 13.37 20.81 5.54
CA ARG A 416 12.62 21.39 4.41
C ARG A 416 13.00 22.87 4.25
N THR A 417 14.19 23.15 3.74
CA THR A 417 14.58 24.46 3.25
C THR A 417 15.53 24.27 2.08
N ALA A 418 15.09 24.71 0.90
CA ALA A 418 15.89 24.71 -0.31
C ALA A 418 17.11 25.62 -0.12
N VAL A 419 18.30 25.03 -0.21
CA VAL A 419 19.56 25.77 -0.30
C VAL A 419 20.07 25.59 -1.72
N ALA A 420 20.16 26.70 -2.46
CA ALA A 420 20.82 26.75 -3.75
C ALA A 420 22.32 26.52 -3.55
N CYS A 421 22.89 25.54 -4.25
CA CYS A 421 24.33 25.39 -4.42
C CYS A 421 24.69 25.79 -5.84
N THR A 422 25.39 26.91 -5.99
CA THR A 422 26.21 27.22 -7.16
C THR A 422 27.57 26.57 -6.98
N ALA A 423 27.87 25.56 -7.77
CA ALA A 423 29.24 25.09 -8.01
C ALA A 423 29.35 24.58 -9.44
N HIS A 424 30.29 25.17 -10.17
CA HIS A 424 30.62 24.88 -11.56
C HIS A 424 31.34 23.53 -11.72
N THR A 425 31.21 23.00 -12.95
CA THR A 425 31.83 21.80 -13.53
C THR A 425 31.30 20.44 -13.07
N GLY A 426 30.52 19.79 -13.95
CA GLY A 426 30.03 18.42 -13.80
C GLY A 426 28.52 18.20 -13.92
N ILE A 427 27.76 19.14 -14.52
CA ILE A 427 26.31 19.07 -14.63
C ILE A 427 25.87 18.89 -16.10
N ASP A 428 26.17 17.74 -16.69
CA ASP A 428 25.52 17.34 -17.96
C ASP A 428 24.78 16.00 -17.81
N VAL A 429 25.28 15.08 -16.99
CA VAL A 429 24.66 13.74 -16.83
C VAL A 429 23.49 13.73 -15.84
N VAL A 430 23.51 14.59 -14.81
CA VAL A 430 22.39 14.72 -13.87
C VAL A 430 21.21 15.45 -14.52
N LEU A 431 21.47 16.41 -15.42
CA LEU A 431 20.41 17.09 -16.18
C LEU A 431 19.79 16.20 -17.26
N GLN A 432 20.54 15.28 -17.86
CA GLN A 432 19.99 14.30 -18.80
C GLN A 432 19.10 13.24 -18.10
N PHE A 433 19.33 12.98 -16.81
CA PHE A 433 18.44 12.14 -15.99
C PHE A 433 17.17 12.89 -15.56
N CYS A 434 17.24 14.21 -15.37
CA CYS A 434 16.11 15.07 -15.03
C CYS A 434 15.26 15.49 -16.24
N SER A 435 15.82 15.52 -17.46
CA SER A 435 15.11 15.92 -18.69
C SER A 435 14.19 14.85 -19.27
N LEU A 436 14.28 13.60 -18.79
CA LEU A 436 13.45 12.47 -19.26
C LEU A 436 12.07 12.36 -18.55
N TYR A 437 11.69 13.30 -17.68
CA TYR A 437 10.43 13.25 -16.93
C TYR A 437 9.75 14.63 -16.80
N PRO A 438 8.65 14.91 -17.52
CA PRO A 438 7.86 16.12 -17.32
C PRO A 438 6.71 15.94 -16.29
N ALA A 439 6.90 16.50 -15.07
CA ALA A 439 5.91 17.08 -14.09
C ALA A 439 4.71 16.23 -13.55
N PRO A 440 3.91 16.68 -12.53
CA PRO A 440 4.08 17.75 -11.52
C PRO A 440 3.80 17.31 -10.05
N ILE A 441 4.75 17.49 -9.12
CA ILE A 441 4.48 17.82 -7.70
C ILE A 441 5.68 18.62 -7.19
N PHE A 442 5.84 19.90 -7.57
CA PHE A 442 6.70 20.88 -6.88
C PHE A 442 6.40 22.29 -7.41
N ASP A 443 5.30 22.91 -6.95
CA ASP A 443 4.96 24.31 -7.26
C ASP A 443 5.78 25.35 -6.45
N GLY A 444 6.87 24.94 -5.80
CA GLY A 444 7.75 25.84 -5.04
C GLY A 444 8.90 26.48 -5.84
N LEU A 445 9.20 26.03 -7.06
CA LEU A 445 10.46 26.36 -7.75
C LEU A 445 10.35 27.33 -8.94
N ARG A 446 9.15 27.80 -9.29
CA ARG A 446 8.93 28.56 -10.54
C ARG A 446 9.08 30.09 -10.43
N ILE A 447 9.28 30.64 -9.23
CA ILE A 447 9.23 32.10 -9.01
C ILE A 447 10.58 32.82 -9.21
N SER A 448 11.73 32.14 -9.30
CA SER A 448 13.04 32.83 -9.29
C SER A 448 13.80 32.89 -10.64
N LEU A 449 13.22 32.46 -11.76
CA LEU A 449 13.90 32.48 -13.08
C LEU A 449 13.33 33.51 -14.08
N ARG A 450 12.98 34.70 -13.59
CA ARG A 450 12.64 35.88 -14.44
C ARG A 450 13.56 37.09 -14.28
N MET A 451 14.67 36.97 -13.56
CA MET A 451 15.55 38.12 -13.26
C MET A 451 16.94 38.10 -13.94
N ILE A 452 17.18 37.22 -14.91
CA ILE A 452 18.45 37.24 -15.64
C ILE A 452 18.18 37.14 -17.14
N SER A 453 17.68 38.24 -17.71
CA SER A 453 17.71 38.49 -19.15
C SER A 453 18.35 39.86 -19.39
N SER A 454 19.68 39.91 -19.48
CA SER A 454 20.40 41.01 -20.13
C SER A 454 21.89 40.68 -20.14
N THR A 455 22.39 40.18 -21.28
CA THR A 455 23.44 40.83 -22.08
C THR A 455 23.81 39.92 -23.25
N LYS A 456 23.95 40.53 -24.44
CA LYS A 456 24.12 39.89 -25.75
C LYS A 456 25.61 39.62 -26.08
N SER A 457 25.81 38.62 -26.97
CA SER A 457 26.88 38.46 -27.99
C SER A 457 28.19 37.73 -27.59
N PRO A 458 28.96 37.18 -28.56
CA PRO A 458 28.55 36.15 -29.53
C PRO A 458 29.53 34.95 -29.63
N LEU A 459 29.00 33.88 -30.23
CA LEU A 459 29.59 32.67 -30.82
C LEU A 459 31.13 32.58 -30.99
N LEU A 460 31.71 31.50 -30.45
CA LEU A 460 32.91 30.84 -30.97
C LEU A 460 32.74 29.31 -30.94
N LEU A 461 32.97 28.69 -32.09
CA LEU A 461 32.98 27.24 -32.35
C LEU A 461 34.25 26.58 -31.80
N VAL A 462 34.12 25.48 -31.05
CA VAL A 462 35.20 24.52 -30.74
C VAL A 462 34.59 23.10 -30.66
N PRO A 463 35.28 22.02 -31.14
CA PRO A 463 34.64 20.80 -31.63
C PRO A 463 34.45 19.70 -30.57
N GLN A 464 33.75 18.65 -31.01
CA GLN A 464 33.33 17.43 -30.32
C GLN A 464 34.36 16.86 -29.32
N LEU A 465 33.87 16.51 -28.11
CA LEU A 465 34.55 15.65 -27.13
C LEU A 465 33.83 14.29 -27.03
N PRO A 466 34.53 13.17 -26.78
CA PRO A 466 33.95 11.82 -26.78
C PRO A 466 33.23 11.47 -25.47
N SER A 467 32.28 10.55 -25.57
CA SER A 467 31.49 9.96 -24.50
C SER A 467 32.33 9.29 -23.40
N ALA A 468 32.50 9.92 -22.24
CA ALA A 468 33.11 9.29 -21.07
C ALA A 468 32.58 9.86 -19.75
N VAL A 469 31.25 9.84 -19.52
CA VAL A 469 30.69 10.15 -18.20
C VAL A 469 29.47 9.26 -17.92
N SER A 470 29.71 7.99 -17.58
CA SER A 470 28.63 7.04 -17.19
C SER A 470 28.92 6.27 -15.89
N HIS A 471 30.08 6.49 -15.25
CA HIS A 471 30.63 5.53 -14.27
C HIS A 471 30.45 5.87 -12.78
N LEU A 472 29.86 7.02 -12.42
CA LEU A 472 29.88 7.52 -11.03
C LEU A 472 28.72 7.08 -10.11
N PHE A 473 27.72 6.32 -10.60
CA PHE A 473 26.52 6.01 -9.81
C PHE A 473 26.39 4.57 -9.29
N TRP A 474 27.40 3.72 -9.48
CA TRP A 474 27.35 2.31 -9.05
C TRP A 474 28.38 2.04 -7.94
N CYS A 475 28.07 2.45 -6.71
CA CYS A 475 28.80 2.08 -5.49
C CYS A 475 27.86 1.84 -4.32
#